data_AF-F3FXU5-F1
#
_entry.id   AF-F3FXU5-F1
#
_cell.length_a   1.000
_cell.length_b   1.000
_cell.length_c   1.000
_cell.angle_alpha   90.00
_cell.angle_beta   90.00
_cell.angle_gamma   90.00
#
_symmetry.space_group_name_H-M   'P 1'
#
loop_
_entity.id
_entity.type
_entity.pdbx_description
1 polymer ?
#
loop_
_entity_poly.entity_id
_entity_poly.type
_entity_poly.pdbx_seq_one_letter_code
_entity_poly.pdbx_strand_id
1 'polypeptide(L)' 'GRDIEEHTLVLEPQLDLRLRAQARQLGVSVASLAHLAWAQVLSKVSGRQDVVFGTVLMGR' A
#
# COMPACT_ATOMS: atom_id res chain seq x y z
N GLY A 1 -20.13 -5.09 11.28
CA GLY A 1 -18.67 -4.89 11.34
C GLY A 1 -18.09 -5.42 12.63
N ARG A 2 -18.37 -6.68 12.99
CA ARG A 2 -17.72 -7.37 14.13
C ARG A 2 -16.70 -8.43 13.70
N ASP A 3 -16.54 -8.63 12.39
CA ASP A 3 -15.69 -9.69 11.80
C ASP A 3 -14.53 -9.08 10.99
N ILE A 4 -13.95 -7.97 11.45
CA ILE A 4 -12.74 -7.42 10.83
C ILE A 4 -11.55 -8.06 11.56
N GLU A 5 -10.83 -8.91 10.83
CA GLU A 5 -9.55 -9.46 11.28
C GLU A 5 -8.42 -8.51 10.85
N GLU A 6 -7.59 -8.11 11.82
CA GLU A 6 -6.45 -7.23 11.56
C GLU A 6 -5.16 -8.05 11.52
N HIS A 7 -4.34 -7.79 10.51
CA HIS A 7 -3.01 -8.38 10.39
C HIS A 7 -1.96 -7.29 10.25
N THR A 8 -0.91 -7.38 11.08
CA THR A 8 0.27 -6.53 10.99
C THR A 8 1.46 -7.37 10.59
N LEU A 9 2.13 -6.97 9.50
CA LEU A 9 3.38 -7.56 9.06
C LEU A 9 4.46 -6.48 9.08
N VAL A 10 5.57 -6.78 9.76
CA VAL A 10 6.74 -5.91 9.78
C VAL A 10 7.51 -6.11 8.48
N LEU A 11 7.77 -5.02 7.77
CA LEU A 11 8.66 -5.06 6.62
C LEU A 11 10.10 -5.24 7.09
N GLU A 12 10.81 -6.18 6.49
CA GLU A 12 12.23 -6.35 6.75
C GLU A 12 12.98 -5.03 6.44
N PRO A 13 13.99 -4.65 7.24
CA PRO A 13 14.70 -3.37 7.07
C PRO A 13 15.27 -3.18 5.66
N GLN A 14 15.77 -4.27 5.06
CA GLN A 14 16.31 -4.23 3.70
C GLN A 14 15.24 -3.92 2.64
N LEU A 15 14.02 -4.42 2.84
CA LEU A 15 12.89 -4.12 1.96
C LEU A 15 12.44 -2.67 2.10
N ASP A 16 12.35 -2.14 3.32
CA ASP A 16 12.04 -0.72 3.56
C ASP A 16 13.04 0.21 2.87
N LEU A 17 14.35 -0.05 3.02
CA LEU A 17 15.40 0.72 2.35
C LEU A 17 15.26 0.69 0.83
N ARG A 18 14.98 -0.49 0.25
CA ARG A 18 14.78 -0.65 -1.19
C ARG A 18 13.55 0.12 -1.68
N LEU A 19 12.43 0.05 -0.96
CA LEU A 19 11.21 0.80 -1.29
C LEU A 19 11.47 2.31 -1.30
N ARG A 20 12.20 2.83 -0.29
CA ARG A 20 12.59 4.24 -0.24
C ARG A 20 13.49 4.65 -1.40
N ALA A 21 14.47 3.81 -1.74
CA ALA A 21 15.37 4.07 -2.87
C ALA A 21 14.59 4.12 -4.19
N GLN A 22 13.68 3.17 -4.43
CA GLN A 22 12.84 3.13 -5.62
C GLN A 22 11.88 4.32 -5.70
N ALA A 23 11.22 4.66 -4.58
CA ALA A 23 10.34 5.84 -4.52
C ALA A 23 11.10 7.11 -4.91
N ARG A 24 12.33 7.28 -4.39
CA ARG A 24 13.20 8.40 -4.73
C ARG A 24 13.60 8.40 -6.21
N GLN A 25 13.98 7.25 -6.76
CA GLN A 25 14.35 7.12 -8.18
C GLN A 25 13.18 7.47 -9.11
N LEU A 26 11.96 7.11 -8.71
CA LEU A 26 10.73 7.36 -9.46
C LEU A 26 10.12 8.74 -9.19
N GLY A 27 10.68 9.53 -8.26
CA GLY A 27 10.16 10.85 -7.90
C GLY A 27 8.80 10.81 -7.17
N VAL A 28 8.45 9.69 -6.53
CA VAL A 28 7.17 9.49 -5.82
C VAL A 28 7.40 9.23 -4.33
N SER A 29 6.31 9.23 -3.57
CA SER A 29 6.35 8.87 -2.14
C SER A 29 6.29 7.36 -1.92
N VAL A 30 6.81 6.88 -0.77
CA VAL A 30 6.61 5.49 -0.35
C VAL A 30 5.12 5.19 -0.15
N ALA A 31 4.32 6.17 0.28
CA ALA A 31 2.86 6.02 0.38
C ALA A 31 2.23 5.74 -0.99
N SER A 32 2.71 6.33 -2.09
CA SER A 32 2.25 6.03 -3.44
C SER A 32 2.52 4.58 -3.84
N LEU A 33 3.71 4.06 -3.49
CA LEU A 33 4.03 2.64 -3.70
C LEU A 33 3.15 1.72 -2.85
N ALA A 34 2.86 2.09 -1.60
CA ALA A 34 1.96 1.34 -0.73
C ALA A 34 0.53 1.30 -1.28
N HIS A 35 0.01 2.42 -1.80
CA HIS A 35 -1.27 2.45 -2.51
C HIS A 35 -1.24 1.51 -3.72
N LEU A 36 -0.19 1.55 -4.54
CA LEU A 36 -0.09 0.65 -5.69
C LEU A 36 -0.08 -0.83 -5.26
N ALA A 37 0.62 -1.17 -4.17
CA ALA A 37 0.62 -2.54 -3.64
C ALA A 37 -0.79 -2.98 -3.22
N TRP A 38 -1.53 -2.13 -2.49
CA TRP A 38 -2.91 -2.42 -2.11
C TRP A 38 -3.87 -2.49 -3.30
N ALA A 39 -3.69 -1.64 -4.31
CA ALA A 39 -4.46 -1.71 -5.55
C ALA A 39 -4.29 -3.07 -6.23
N GLN A 40 -3.05 -3.58 -6.30
CA GLN A 40 -2.76 -4.90 -6.85
C GLN A 40 -3.40 -6.03 -6.04
N VAL A 41 -3.31 -5.98 -4.71
CA VAL A 41 -3.96 -6.97 -3.84
C VAL A 41 -5.47 -6.98 -4.08
N LEU A 42 -6.12 -5.80 -4.02
CA LEU A 42 -7.56 -5.66 -4.24
C LEU A 42 -7.96 -6.16 -5.63
N SER A 43 -7.18 -5.85 -6.67
CA SER A 43 -7.44 -6.32 -8.02
C SER A 43 -7.44 -7.85 -8.10
N LYS A 44 -6.44 -8.49 -7.47
CA LYS A 44 -6.31 -9.95 -7.47
C LYS A 44 -7.42 -10.64 -6.67
N VAL A 45 -7.75 -10.15 -5.47
CA VAL A 45 -8.77 -10.80 -4.63
C VAL A 45 -10.20 -10.53 -5.10
N SER A 46 -10.44 -9.41 -5.77
CA SER A 46 -11.77 -9.08 -6.31
C SER A 46 -12.00 -9.58 -7.74
N GLY A 47 -10.95 -10.02 -8.44
CA GLY A 47 -11.01 -10.39 -9.86
C GLY A 47 -11.28 -9.19 -10.79
N ARG A 48 -11.13 -7.95 -10.31
CA ARG A 48 -11.36 -6.72 -11.08
C ARG A 48 -10.03 -6.05 -11.40
N GLN A 49 -9.90 -5.48 -12.59
CA GLN A 49 -8.70 -4.72 -12.96
C GLN A 49 -8.76 -3.29 -12.42
N ASP A 50 -9.95 -2.68 -12.43
CA ASP A 50 -10.17 -1.34 -11.93
C ASP A 50 -10.70 -1.39 -10.49
N VAL A 51 -9.90 -0.88 -9.55
CA VAL A 51 -10.23 -0.82 -8.13
C VAL A 51 -10.15 0.61 -7.61
N VAL A 52 -11.07 0.96 -6.72
CA VAL A 52 -11.11 2.26 -6.04
C VAL A 52 -11.12 2.03 -4.54
N PHE A 53 -10.20 2.67 -3.85
CA PHE A 53 -10.12 2.69 -2.39
C PHE A 53 -9.50 4.02 -1.94
N GLY A 54 -9.79 4.42 -0.70
CA GLY A 54 -9.32 5.68 -0.13
C GLY A 54 -8.33 5.45 1.00
N THR A 55 -7.53 6.47 1.29
CA THR A 55 -6.80 6.58 2.55
C THR A 55 -7.28 7.78 3.33
N VAL A 56 -7.30 7.63 4.65
CA VAL A 56 -7.61 8.73 5.54
C VAL A 56 -6.34 9.53 5.74
N LEU A 57 -6.34 10.77 5.26
CA LEU A 57 -5.32 11.75 5.58
C LEU A 57 -5.78 12.49 6.83
N MET A 58 -5.00 12.46 7.91
CA MET A 58 -5.27 13.32 9.06
C MET A 58 -5.00 14.77 8.65
N GLY A 59 -6.09 15.52 8.47
CA GLY A 59 -6.09 16.97 8.34
C GLY A 59 -6.27 17.64 9.69
N ARG A 60 -5.67 18.83 9.84
CA ARG A 60 -5.81 19.77 10.96
C ARG A 60 -7.25 20.02 11.40
#